data_AF-A0AAV6YJL8-F1
#
_entry.id   AF-A0AAV6YJL8-F1
#
_cell.length_a   1.000
_cell.length_b   1.000
_cell.length_c   1.000
_cell.angle_alpha   90.00
_cell.angle_beta   90.00
_cell.angle_gamma   90.00
#
_symmetry.space_group_name_H-M   'P 1'
#
loop_
_entity.id
_entity.type
_entity.pdbx_description
1 polymer ?
#
loop_
_entity_poly.entity_id
_entity_poly.type
_entity_poly.pdbx_seq_one_letter_code
_entity_poly.pdbx_strand_id
1 'polypeptide(L)'
;MSFQPYTHKQLQQIITSRLNHIKALEDDAIQLVSRKVAALSGDARRCLDICRRATEICEFSAKKGEASLVRMPHVMEALDEMFSSPYVMAIRYLPLV
;
A
#
# COMPACT_ATOMS: atom_id res chain seq x y z
N MET A 1 -9.13 18.62 -22.09
CA MET A 1 -8.96 18.72 -20.62
C MET A 1 -8.05 17.60 -20.16
N SER A 2 -6.98 17.90 -19.42
CA SER A 2 -6.10 16.88 -18.81
C SER A 2 -6.48 16.67 -17.35
N PHE A 3 -6.52 15.42 -16.92
CA PHE A 3 -6.72 15.08 -15.51
C PHE A 3 -5.38 15.19 -14.79
N GLN A 4 -5.31 16.04 -13.77
CA GLN A 4 -4.13 16.16 -12.93
C GLN A 4 -4.02 14.94 -12.01
N PRO A 5 -2.80 14.49 -11.67
CA PRO A 5 -2.59 13.45 -10.68
C PRO A 5 -3.22 13.82 -9.32
N TYR A 6 -3.69 12.82 -8.58
CA TYR A 6 -4.29 13.07 -7.27
C TYR A 6 -3.24 13.49 -6.26
N THR A 7 -3.58 14.50 -5.46
CA THR A 7 -2.82 14.91 -4.28
C THR A 7 -2.99 13.90 -3.14
N HIS A 8 -2.08 13.91 -2.16
CA HIS A 8 -2.18 13.00 -1.01
C HIS A 8 -3.52 13.14 -0.26
N LYS A 9 -4.07 14.36 -0.15
CA LYS A 9 -5.37 14.60 0.50
C LYS A 9 -6.52 13.97 -0.28
N GLN A 10 -6.50 14.09 -1.60
CA GLN A 10 -7.50 13.47 -2.46
C GLN A 10 -7.42 11.94 -2.41
N LEU A 11 -6.20 11.37 -2.43
CA LEU A 11 -6.01 9.93 -2.27
C LEU A 11 -6.50 9.43 -0.90
N GLN A 12 -6.20 10.15 0.18
CA GLN A 12 -6.69 9.84 1.51
C GLN A 12 -8.22 9.85 1.56
N GLN A 13 -8.85 10.89 1.00
CA GLN A 13 -10.32 10.97 0.90
C GLN A 13 -10.90 9.82 0.09
N ILE A 14 -10.28 9.43 -1.02
CA ILE A 14 -10.72 8.29 -1.83
C ILE A 14 -10.66 7.01 -1.01
N ILE A 15 -9.54 6.74 -0.32
CA ILE A 15 -9.38 5.54 0.51
C ILE A 15 -10.40 5.52 1.65
N THR A 16 -10.50 6.60 2.43
CA THR A 16 -11.43 6.69 3.55
C THR A 16 -12.88 6.56 3.08
N SER A 17 -13.25 7.19 1.95
CA SER A 17 -14.61 7.07 1.39
C SER A 17 -14.99 5.64 1.05
N ARG A 18 -14.03 4.82 0.60
CA ARG A 18 -14.23 3.40 0.27
C ARG A 18 -14.26 2.51 1.51
N LEU A 19 -13.53 2.90 2.56
CA LEU A 19 -13.43 2.19 3.84
C LEU A 19 -14.42 2.69 4.90
N ASN A 20 -15.32 3.64 4.58
CA ASN A 20 -16.23 4.25 5.56
C ASN A 20 -17.09 3.26 6.35
N HIS A 21 -17.31 2.04 5.82
CA HIS A 21 -18.09 1.00 6.49
C HIS A 21 -17.23 -0.10 7.15
N ILE A 22 -15.91 -0.06 6.97
CA ILE A 22 -14.99 -1.09 7.45
C ILE A 22 -13.73 -0.41 7.98
N LYS A 23 -13.53 -0.46 9.30
CA LYS A 23 -12.33 0.08 9.95
C LYS A 23 -11.16 -0.91 9.82
N ALA A 24 -10.77 -1.20 8.58
CA ALA A 24 -9.74 -2.19 8.24
C ALA A 24 -8.32 -1.63 8.34
N LEU A 25 -8.12 -0.33 8.09
CA LEU A 25 -6.82 0.32 8.10
C LEU A 25 -6.74 1.39 9.18
N GLU A 26 -5.57 1.51 9.81
CA GLU A 26 -5.23 2.61 10.71
C GLU A 26 -4.99 3.92 9.94
N ASP A 27 -5.30 5.06 10.55
CA ASP A 27 -5.18 6.37 9.88
C ASP A 27 -3.73 6.69 9.46
N ASP A 28 -2.75 6.28 10.27
CA ASP A 28 -1.32 6.42 9.95
C ASP A 28 -0.92 5.58 8.73
N ALA A 29 -1.48 4.38 8.59
CA ALA A 29 -1.29 3.52 7.43
C ALA A 29 -1.88 4.16 6.16
N ILE A 30 -3.09 4.73 6.24
CA ILE A 30 -3.73 5.45 5.14
C ILE A 30 -2.89 6.67 4.73
N GLN A 31 -2.39 7.44 5.70
CA GLN A 31 -1.56 8.61 5.44
C GLN A 31 -0.25 8.23 4.75
N LEU A 32 0.37 7.13 5.17
CA LEU A 32 1.60 6.63 4.58
C LEU A 32 1.41 6.28 3.09
N VAL A 33 0.41 5.45 2.75
CA VAL A 33 0.15 5.05 1.36
C VAL A 33 -0.18 6.27 0.51
N SER A 34 -1.07 7.13 0.99
CA SER A 34 -1.54 8.30 0.25
C SER A 34 -0.40 9.25 -0.09
N ARG A 35 0.52 9.51 0.85
CA ARG A 35 1.69 10.37 0.61
C ARG A 35 2.68 9.72 -0.34
N LYS A 36 2.96 8.43 -0.17
CA LYS A 36 3.91 7.69 -1.02
C LYS A 36 3.44 7.67 -2.47
N VAL A 37 2.17 7.35 -2.71
CA VAL A 37 1.61 7.25 -4.07
C VAL A 37 1.49 8.62 -4.72
N ALA A 38 1.06 9.65 -4.00
CA ALA A 38 1.01 11.02 -4.51
C ALA A 38 2.40 11.54 -4.94
N ALA A 39 3.46 11.16 -4.22
CA ALA A 39 4.83 11.56 -4.56
C ALA A 39 5.40 10.83 -5.79
N LEU A 40 4.86 9.66 -6.14
CA LEU A 40 5.38 8.84 -7.24
C LEU A 40 4.56 8.96 -8.53
N SER A 41 3.24 8.84 -8.44
CA SER A 41 2.36 8.81 -9.62
C SER A 41 1.06 9.59 -9.46
N GLY A 42 0.53 9.71 -8.24
CA GLY A 42 -0.80 10.27 -7.99
C GLY A 42 -1.94 9.42 -8.59
N ASP A 43 -1.73 8.11 -8.78
CA ASP A 43 -2.73 7.18 -9.31
C ASP A 43 -3.56 6.53 -8.18
N ALA A 44 -4.87 6.74 -8.21
CA ALA A 44 -5.79 6.15 -7.24
C ALA A 44 -5.90 4.63 -7.34
N ARG A 45 -5.73 4.04 -8.53
CA ARG A 45 -5.79 2.58 -8.70
C ARG A 45 -4.64 1.91 -7.96
N ARG A 46 -3.41 2.36 -8.25
CA ARG A 46 -2.20 1.91 -7.56
C ARG A 46 -2.29 2.09 -6.05
N CYS A 47 -2.88 3.19 -5.61
CA CYS A 47 -3.13 3.45 -4.18
C CYS A 47 -3.99 2.35 -3.53
N LEU A 48 -5.11 2.01 -4.16
CA LEU A 48 -6.02 0.98 -3.67
C LEU A 48 -5.42 -0.43 -3.76
N ASP A 49 -4.62 -0.71 -4.79
CA ASP A 49 -3.92 -2.00 -4.93
C ASP A 49 -2.92 -2.23 -3.79
N ILE A 50 -2.20 -1.19 -3.36
CA ILE A 50 -1.29 -1.26 -2.20
C ILE A 50 -2.10 -1.53 -0.92
N CYS A 51 -3.22 -0.82 -0.71
CA CYS A 51 -4.08 -1.06 0.45
C CYS A 51 -4.61 -2.51 0.48
N ARG A 52 -4.99 -3.05 -0.68
CA ARG A 52 -5.39 -4.46 -0.81
C ARG A 52 -4.25 -5.40 -0.44
N ARG A 53 -3.05 -5.19 -0.99
CA ARG A 53 -1.89 -6.03 -0.69
C ARG A 53 -1.53 -6.00 0.80
N ALA A 54 -1.55 -4.82 1.42
CA ALA A 54 -1.33 -4.67 2.85
C ALA A 54 -2.38 -5.42 3.70
N THR A 55 -3.62 -5.50 3.21
CA THR A 55 -4.68 -6.28 3.85
C THR A 55 -4.41 -7.77 3.74
N GLU A 56 -4.01 -8.26 2.57
CA GLU A 56 -3.64 -9.67 2.37
C GLU A 56 -2.47 -10.10 3.28
N ILE A 57 -1.45 -9.26 3.44
CA ILE A 57 -0.32 -9.48 4.36
C ILE A 57 -0.80 -9.54 5.81
N CYS A 58 -1.68 -8.62 6.20
CA CYS A 58 -2.26 -8.59 7.53
C CYS A 58 -3.11 -9.84 7.83
N GLU A 59 -3.90 -10.31 6.85
CA GLU A 59 -4.70 -11.53 6.97
C GLU A 59 -3.82 -12.77 7.12
N PHE A 60 -2.71 -12.86 6.38
CA PHE A 60 -1.78 -13.98 6.48
C PHE A 60 -1.04 -14.00 7.82
N SER A 61 -0.77 -12.83 8.38
CA SER A 61 -0.10 -12.66 9.68
C SER A 61 -1.03 -12.85 10.88
N ALA A 62 -2.34 -12.64 10.69
CA ALA A 62 -3.33 -12.80 11.75
C ALA A 62 -3.59 -14.28 12.04
N LYS A 63 -3.57 -14.66 13.33
CA LYS A 63 -4.06 -15.98 13.75
C LYS A 63 -5.57 -16.04 13.51
N LYS A 64 -6.08 -17.17 13.01
CA LYS A 64 -7.52 -17.41 12.79
C LYS A 64 -8.33 -16.98 14.03
N GLY A 65 -9.03 -15.86 13.94
CA GLY A 65 -9.97 -15.39 14.98
C GLY A 65 -9.79 -13.96 15.50
N GLU A 66 -8.71 -13.25 15.16
CA GLU A 66 -8.55 -11.83 15.53
C GLU A 66 -8.94 -10.87 14.41
N ALA A 67 -9.58 -9.75 14.78
CA ALA A 67 -9.85 -8.66 13.85
C ALA A 67 -8.53 -8.04 13.38
N SER A 68 -8.17 -8.30 12.12
CA SER A 68 -6.92 -7.91 11.48
C SER A 68 -6.95 -6.42 11.10
N LEU A 69 -6.57 -5.56 12.04
CA LEU A 69 -6.34 -4.14 11.74
C LEU A 69 -5.01 -3.99 11.00
N VAL A 70 -5.07 -3.43 9.79
CA VAL A 70 -3.88 -3.12 8.97
C VAL A 70 -3.15 -1.93 9.57
N ARG A 71 -1.95 -2.20 10.11
CA ARG A 71 -1.04 -1.21 10.67
C ARG A 71 0.08 -0.86 9.69
N MET A 72 0.88 0.14 10.04
CA MET A 72 2.06 0.56 9.27
C MET A 72 3.00 -0.57 8.81
N PRO A 73 3.37 -1.59 9.63
CA PRO A 73 4.30 -2.63 9.17
C PRO A 73 3.79 -3.40 7.94
N HIS A 74 2.51 -3.75 7.89
CA HIS A 74 1.93 -4.48 6.74
C HIS A 74 1.94 -3.62 5.47
N VAL A 75 1.77 -2.30 5.63
CA VAL A 75 1.86 -1.37 4.51
C VAL A 75 3.30 -1.21 4.03
N MET A 76 4.27 -1.11 4.94
CA MET A 76 5.69 -1.03 4.56
C MET A 76 6.11 -2.28 3.79
N GLU A 77 5.68 -3.46 4.23
CA GLU A 77 5.94 -4.71 3.53
C GLU A 77 5.29 -4.74 2.13
N ALA A 78 4.03 -4.32 2.01
CA ALA A 78 3.37 -4.18 0.70
C ALA A 78 4.10 -3.20 -0.22
N LEU A 79 4.57 -2.08 0.33
CA LEU A 79 5.34 -1.09 -0.43
C LEU A 79 6.68 -1.67 -0.90
N ASP A 80 7.41 -2.36 -0.04
CA ASP A 80 8.68 -2.96 -0.39
C ASP A 80 8.51 -4.04 -1.48
N GLU A 81 7.50 -4.89 -1.38
CA GLU A 81 7.20 -5.88 -2.44
C GLU A 81 6.83 -5.22 -3.78
N MET A 82 5.98 -4.18 -3.76
CA MET A 82 5.45 -3.57 -4.98
C MET A 82 6.40 -2.54 -5.62
N PHE A 83 7.37 -2.02 -4.88
CA PHE A 83 8.33 -1.02 -5.37
C PHE A 83 9.79 -1.49 -5.41
N SER A 84 10.11 -2.70 -4.92
CA SER A 84 11.46 -3.26 -5.03
C SER A 84 11.84 -3.49 -6.50
N SER A 85 13.09 -3.15 -6.83
CA SER A 85 13.60 -3.30 -8.19
C SER A 85 13.99 -4.77 -8.46
N PRO A 86 13.37 -5.43 -9.44
CA PRO A 86 13.69 -6.82 -9.77
C PRO A 86 15.13 -6.97 -10.29
N TYR A 87 15.71 -5.91 -10.85
CA TYR A 87 17.10 -5.89 -11.31
C TYR A 87 18.10 -6.06 -10.16
N VAL A 88 17.85 -5.42 -9.02
CA VAL A 88 18.74 -5.53 -7.85
C VAL A 88 18.69 -6.95 -7.29
N MET A 89 17.50 -7.55 -7.25
CA MET A 89 17.34 -8.95 -6.86
C MET A 89 18.06 -9.88 -7.84
N ALA A 90 17.85 -9.71 -9.15
CA ALA A 90 18.52 -10.51 -10.16
C ALA A 90 20.04 -10.47 -10.01
N ILE A 91 20.65 -9.29 -9.87
CA ILE A 91 22.10 -9.13 -9.68
C ILE A 91 22.59 -9.90 -8.45
N ARG A 92 21.86 -9.86 -7.33
CA ARG A 92 22.24 -10.55 -6.10
C ARG A 92 22.21 -12.08 -6.23
N TYR A 93 21.30 -12.62 -7.04
CA TYR A 93 21.14 -14.06 -7.23
C TYR A 93 21.92 -14.61 -8.44
N LEU A 94 22.73 -13.79 -9.12
CA LEU A 94 23.62 -14.32 -10.15
C LEU A 94 24.59 -15.31 -9.48
N PRO A 95 24.76 -16.53 -10.03
CA PRO A 95 25.81 -17.43 -9.58
C PRO A 95 27.17 -16.77 -9.85
N LEU A 96 28.00 -16.69 -8.82
CA LEU A 96 29.40 -16.33 -8.96
C LEU A 96 30.08 -17.47 -9.71
N VAL A 97 30.47 -17.21 -10.96
CA VAL A 97 31.38 -18.09 -11.70
C VAL A 97 32.74 -18.05 -11.04
#